data_AF-A0A2K4ZAF3-F1
#
_entry.id   AF-A0A2K4ZAF3-F1
#
_cell.length_a   1.000
_cell.length_b   1.000
_cell.length_c   1.000
_cell.angle_alpha   90.00
_cell.angle_beta   90.00
_cell.angle_gamma   90.00
#
_symmetry.space_group_name_H-M   'P 1'
#
loop_
_entity.id
_entity.type
_entity.pdbx_description
1 polymer ?
#
loop_
_entity_poly.entity_id
_entity_poly.type
_entity_poly.pdbx_seq_one_letter_code
_entity_poly.pdbx_strand_id
1 'polypeptide(L)'
;MVEISREDSRFIDGYEVADKLDESVNLAAIDWQDFENLIREIFAEEFNSIGGEVKITQASRDGGVDGIAFDPDPIRGGKIVIQAKRYTNVVGVSAVRDLYGTIINEGATKGILVTTSNYGNDAYKFAKGKPITLMNGANLLFLLEKHGHKAKIDLKEAKELNNQNNS
;
A
#
# COMPACT_ATOMS: atom_id res chain seq x y z
N MET A 1 19.12 23.51 -12.60
CA MET A 1 18.41 22.42 -13.30
C MET A 1 19.03 21.15 -12.77
N VAL A 2 18.31 20.34 -12.01
CA VAL A 2 18.84 19.08 -11.47
C VAL A 2 18.44 18.00 -12.46
N GLU A 3 19.40 17.51 -13.25
CA GLU A 3 19.22 16.32 -14.07
C GLU A 3 19.15 15.11 -13.13
N ILE A 4 17.94 14.57 -12.97
CA ILE A 4 17.73 13.31 -12.26
C ILE A 4 18.03 12.19 -13.25
N SER A 5 19.12 11.47 -13.00
CA SER A 5 19.53 10.27 -13.75
C SER A 5 18.37 9.27 -13.86
N ARG A 6 18.06 8.85 -15.09
CA ARG A 6 16.95 7.96 -15.44
C ARG A 6 17.33 6.47 -15.47
N GLU A 7 18.56 6.13 -15.09
CA GLU A 7 19.05 4.74 -15.08
C GLU A 7 19.24 4.26 -13.64
N ASP A 8 18.14 3.85 -13.00
CA ASP A 8 18.18 3.13 -11.72
C ASP A 8 17.73 1.69 -11.97
N SER A 9 18.59 0.71 -11.74
CA SER A 9 18.36 -0.71 -12.04
C SER A 9 17.30 -1.40 -11.15
N ARG A 10 16.45 -0.61 -10.47
CA ARG A 10 15.36 -1.05 -9.58
C ARG A 10 13.97 -0.91 -10.21
N PHE A 11 13.88 -0.46 -11.46
CA PHE A 11 12.66 -0.54 -12.25
C PHE A 11 12.45 -2.01 -12.67
N ILE A 12 11.58 -2.73 -11.96
CA ILE A 12 11.12 -4.04 -12.40
C ILE A 12 9.78 -3.82 -13.08
N ASP A 13 9.64 -4.32 -14.31
CA ASP A 13 8.34 -4.48 -14.95
C ASP A 13 7.52 -5.46 -14.09
N GLY A 14 6.56 -4.93 -13.33
CA GLY A 14 5.63 -5.75 -12.55
C GLY A 14 4.88 -6.71 -13.46
N TYR A 15 4.67 -7.95 -13.03
CA TYR A 15 3.72 -8.83 -13.70
C TYR A 15 2.32 -8.40 -13.27
N GLU A 16 1.42 -8.10 -14.22
CA GLU A 16 0.08 -7.56 -13.94
C GLU A 16 -0.75 -8.52 -13.08
N VAL A 17 -0.87 -8.21 -11.78
CA VAL A 17 -1.75 -8.92 -10.83
C VAL A 17 -3.18 -8.41 -10.95
N ALA A 18 -3.35 -7.11 -11.14
CA ALA A 18 -4.64 -6.43 -11.19
C ALA A 18 -5.55 -6.96 -12.31
N ASP A 19 -4.99 -7.37 -13.44
CA ASP A 19 -5.70 -7.94 -14.59
C ASP A 19 -6.33 -9.31 -14.32
N LYS A 20 -5.89 -10.00 -13.26
CA LYS A 20 -6.42 -11.29 -12.82
C LYS A 20 -7.46 -11.17 -11.72
N LEU A 21 -7.78 -9.95 -11.29
CA LEU A 21 -8.74 -9.72 -10.23
C LEU A 21 -10.18 -9.78 -10.75
N ASP A 22 -10.99 -10.57 -10.06
CA ASP A 22 -12.45 -10.57 -10.19
C ASP A 22 -13.12 -10.66 -8.80
N GLU A 23 -14.46 -10.61 -8.78
CA GLU A 23 -15.25 -10.66 -7.54
C GLU A 23 -15.03 -11.94 -6.69
N SER A 24 -14.45 -13.00 -7.26
CA SER A 24 -14.13 -14.23 -6.54
C SER A 24 -12.81 -14.15 -5.77
N VAL A 25 -11.91 -13.24 -6.15
CA VAL A 25 -10.58 -13.12 -5.54
C VAL A 25 -10.67 -12.48 -4.16
N ASN A 26 -10.29 -13.25 -3.12
CA ASN A 26 -10.19 -12.75 -1.76
C ASN A 26 -8.80 -12.16 -1.48
N LEU A 27 -8.67 -10.85 -1.44
CA LEU A 27 -7.38 -10.16 -1.20
C LEU A 27 -6.75 -10.50 0.15
N ALA A 28 -7.54 -10.91 1.14
CA ALA A 28 -7.02 -11.34 2.44
C ALA A 28 -6.38 -12.74 2.41
N ALA A 29 -6.59 -13.50 1.32
CA ALA A 29 -6.13 -14.88 1.14
C ALA A 29 -5.10 -15.06 0.01
N ILE A 30 -4.94 -14.10 -0.91
CA ILE A 30 -3.89 -14.15 -1.95
C ILE A 30 -2.49 -14.11 -1.33
N ASP A 31 -1.47 -14.56 -2.04
CA ASP A 31 -0.10 -14.54 -1.55
C ASP A 31 0.36 -13.11 -1.16
N TRP A 32 1.27 -13.02 -0.18
CA TRP A 32 1.72 -11.73 0.35
C TRP A 32 2.50 -10.92 -0.70
N GLN A 33 3.26 -11.57 -1.59
CA GLN A 33 3.96 -10.92 -2.69
C GLN A 33 2.99 -10.38 -3.73
N ASP A 34 1.94 -11.16 -4.05
CA ASP A 34 0.88 -10.72 -4.97
C ASP A 34 0.10 -9.55 -4.39
N PHE A 35 -0.16 -9.54 -3.08
CA PHE A 35 -0.78 -8.39 -2.42
C PHE A 35 0.10 -7.14 -2.49
N GLU A 36 1.40 -7.25 -2.19
CA GLU A 36 2.34 -6.13 -2.28
C GLU A 36 2.42 -5.58 -3.71
N ASN A 37 2.48 -6.46 -4.72
CA ASN A 37 2.50 -6.06 -6.13
C ASN A 37 1.19 -5.40 -6.55
N LEU A 38 0.04 -5.94 -6.14
CA LEU A 38 -1.26 -5.31 -6.40
C LEU A 38 -1.32 -3.89 -5.82
N ILE A 39 -0.83 -3.69 -4.59
CA ILE A 39 -0.77 -2.34 -4.00
C ILE A 39 0.12 -1.42 -4.84
N ARG A 40 1.23 -1.90 -5.39
CA ARG A 40 2.07 -1.07 -6.27
C ARG A 40 1.36 -0.66 -7.54
N GLU A 41 0.71 -1.62 -8.21
CA GLU A 41 -0.02 -1.40 -9.46
C GLU A 41 -1.14 -0.37 -9.27
N ILE A 42 -2.02 -0.61 -8.29
CA ILE A 42 -3.18 0.26 -8.10
C ILE A 42 -2.79 1.67 -7.65
N PHE A 43 -1.72 1.81 -6.87
CA PHE A 43 -1.20 3.14 -6.52
C PHE A 43 -0.49 3.80 -7.69
N ALA A 44 0.23 3.06 -8.54
CA ALA A 44 0.80 3.60 -9.76
C ALA A 44 -0.30 4.18 -10.66
N GLU A 45 -1.40 3.45 -10.87
CA GLU A 45 -2.56 3.92 -11.62
C GLU A 45 -3.20 5.16 -10.98
N GLU A 46 -3.47 5.11 -9.66
CA GLU A 46 -4.05 6.23 -8.92
C GLU A 46 -3.23 7.50 -9.09
N PHE A 47 -1.92 7.41 -8.90
CA PHE A 47 -1.06 8.57 -8.97
C PHE A 47 -0.78 9.05 -10.40
N ASN A 48 -0.67 8.13 -11.37
CA ASN A 48 -0.55 8.49 -12.78
C ASN A 48 -1.81 9.20 -13.29
N SER A 49 -3.00 8.84 -12.79
CA SER A 49 -4.28 9.47 -13.15
C SER A 49 -4.36 10.96 -12.77
N ILE A 50 -3.54 11.40 -11.81
CA ILE A 50 -3.49 12.78 -11.32
C ILE A 50 -2.50 13.64 -12.15
N GLY A 51 -1.88 13.07 -13.18
CA GLY A 51 -0.99 13.77 -14.12
C GLY A 51 0.41 14.03 -13.57
N GLY A 52 0.81 13.31 -12.52
CA GLY A 52 2.14 13.38 -11.94
C GLY A 52 3.09 12.31 -12.47
N GLU A 53 4.39 12.63 -12.59
CA GLU A 53 5.45 11.65 -12.85
C GLU A 53 5.67 10.81 -11.58
N VAL A 54 4.80 9.83 -11.35
CA VAL A 54 4.86 9.01 -10.14
C VAL A 54 5.64 7.73 -10.41
N LYS A 55 6.87 7.73 -9.92
CA LYS A 55 7.72 6.55 -9.94
C LYS A 55 7.47 5.73 -8.68
N ILE A 56 6.64 4.69 -8.80
CA ILE A 56 6.55 3.65 -7.78
C ILE A 56 7.78 2.77 -7.89
N THR A 57 8.69 2.86 -6.92
CA THR A 57 9.88 1.98 -6.88
C THR A 57 9.67 0.82 -5.92
N GLN A 58 10.30 -0.31 -6.21
CA GLN A 58 10.42 -1.39 -5.24
C GLN A 58 11.18 -0.91 -4.01
N ALA A 59 10.52 -0.98 -2.86
CA ALA A 59 11.15 -0.66 -1.60
C ALA A 59 11.97 -1.85 -1.07
N SER A 60 13.05 -1.49 -0.38
CA SER A 60 14.15 -2.38 0.00
C SER A 60 13.97 -2.97 1.42
N ARG A 61 14.78 -3.98 1.73
CA ARG A 61 14.67 -4.90 2.89
C ARG A 61 14.70 -4.26 4.29
N ASP A 62 15.01 -2.98 4.44
CA ASP A 62 15.05 -2.31 5.73
C ASP A 62 13.87 -1.33 5.89
N GLY A 63 12.95 -1.64 6.81
CA GLY A 63 11.90 -0.72 7.27
C GLY A 63 10.46 -1.06 6.84
N GLY A 64 10.27 -2.15 6.10
CA GLY A 64 8.93 -2.65 5.73
C GLY A 64 8.14 -1.70 4.83
N VAL A 65 8.84 -0.97 3.95
CA VAL A 65 8.22 -0.14 2.91
C VAL A 65 7.87 -1.04 1.74
N ASP A 66 6.66 -0.89 1.21
CA ASP A 66 6.16 -1.69 0.09
C ASP A 66 6.15 -0.88 -1.21
N GLY A 67 6.10 0.45 -1.14
CA GLY A 67 6.29 1.32 -2.30
C GLY A 67 6.67 2.74 -1.91
N ILE A 68 7.30 3.47 -2.84
CA ILE A 68 7.56 4.91 -2.70
C ILE A 68 6.95 5.59 -3.90
N ALA A 69 6.11 6.60 -3.67
CA ALA A 69 5.57 7.47 -4.71
C ALA A 69 6.20 8.88 -4.59
N PHE A 70 6.23 9.61 -5.70
CA PHE A 70 6.63 11.01 -5.71
C PHE A 70 5.51 11.83 -6.34
N ASP A 71 4.89 12.70 -5.55
CA ASP A 71 3.91 13.67 -6.05
C ASP A 71 4.68 14.90 -6.57
N PRO A 72 4.57 15.28 -7.86
CA PRO A 72 5.32 16.40 -8.42
C PRO A 72 4.74 17.77 -8.11
N ASP A 73 3.62 17.87 -7.38
CA ASP A 73 3.07 19.17 -6.98
C ASP A 73 4.15 19.99 -6.21
N PRO A 74 4.51 21.19 -6.70
CA PRO A 74 5.63 21.95 -6.14
C PRO A 74 5.36 22.54 -4.75
N ILE A 75 4.10 22.55 -4.29
CA ILE A 75 3.67 23.16 -3.04
C ILE A 75 3.31 22.09 -2.00
N ARG A 76 2.64 21.02 -2.43
CA ARG A 76 2.05 19.99 -1.55
C ARG A 76 2.62 18.60 -1.78
N GLY A 77 3.34 18.40 -2.89
CA GLY A 77 3.87 17.11 -3.28
C GLY A 77 5.09 16.68 -2.47
N GLY A 78 5.87 15.77 -3.03
CA GLY A 78 7.06 15.19 -2.40
C GLY A 78 6.99 13.67 -2.27
N LYS A 79 7.94 13.11 -1.52
CA LYS A 79 8.08 11.67 -1.32
C LYS A 79 6.95 11.15 -0.43
N ILE A 80 6.26 10.11 -0.88
CA ILE A 80 5.19 9.41 -0.16
C ILE A 80 5.63 7.96 0.05
N VAL A 81 5.57 7.49 1.30
CA VAL A 81 5.87 6.10 1.66
C VAL A 81 4.58 5.30 1.72
N ILE A 82 4.56 4.10 1.13
CA ILE A 82 3.42 3.20 1.12
C ILE A 82 3.83 1.91 1.82
N GLN A 83 3.01 1.47 2.77
CA GLN A 83 3.14 0.18 3.45
C GLN A 83 1.81 -0.57 3.35
N ALA A 84 1.89 -1.87 3.14
CA ALA A 84 0.81 -2.81 2.92
C ALA A 84 0.90 -3.92 3.98
N LYS A 85 -0.23 -4.19 4.64
CA LYS A 85 -0.36 -5.25 5.65
C LYS A 85 -1.53 -6.16 5.31
N ARG A 86 -1.25 -7.30 4.70
CA ARG A 86 -2.23 -8.38 4.43
C ARG A 86 -2.58 -9.12 5.74
N TYR A 87 -3.33 -8.46 6.62
CA TYR A 87 -3.69 -8.97 7.93
C TYR A 87 -5.16 -9.41 7.96
N THR A 88 -5.43 -10.44 8.75
CA THR A 88 -6.81 -10.89 9.03
C THR A 88 -7.35 -10.36 10.37
N ASN A 89 -6.47 -9.78 11.18
CA ASN A 89 -6.80 -9.17 12.47
C ASN A 89 -6.64 -7.65 12.40
N VAL A 90 -7.27 -6.97 13.37
CA VAL A 90 -7.20 -5.51 13.50
C VAL A 90 -5.74 -5.08 13.63
N VAL A 91 -5.35 -4.10 12.80
CA VAL A 91 -4.02 -3.51 12.81
C VAL A 91 -3.88 -2.59 14.03
N GLY A 92 -2.90 -2.90 14.87
CA GLY A 92 -2.61 -2.16 16.10
C GLY A 92 -1.83 -0.86 15.86
N VAL A 93 -1.71 -0.06 16.92
CA VAL A 93 -0.99 1.23 16.89
C VAL A 93 0.52 1.08 16.61
N SER A 94 1.12 -0.09 16.86
CA SER A 94 2.53 -0.35 16.56
C SER A 94 2.84 -0.14 15.08
N ALA A 95 2.08 -0.76 14.18
CA ALA A 95 2.29 -0.61 12.73
C ALA A 95 2.19 0.86 12.27
N VAL A 96 1.31 1.65 12.89
CA VAL A 96 1.17 3.09 12.57
C VAL A 96 2.36 3.90 13.10
N ARG A 97 2.89 3.53 14.27
CA ARG A 97 4.12 4.14 14.83
C ARG A 97 5.34 3.80 14.00
N ASP A 98 5.44 2.55 13.56
CA ASP A 98 6.53 2.08 12.71
C ASP A 98 6.53 2.85 11.38
N LEU A 99 5.38 2.95 10.71
CA LEU A 99 5.23 3.80 9.52
C LEU A 99 5.64 5.26 9.79
N TYR A 100 5.26 5.83 10.93
CA TYR A 100 5.64 7.19 11.26
C TYR A 100 7.15 7.37 11.39
N GLY A 101 7.84 6.39 12.01
CA GLY A 101 9.30 6.35 12.03
C GLY A 101 9.89 6.29 10.63
N THR A 102 9.31 5.46 9.75
CA THR A 102 9.72 5.35 8.35
C THR A 102 9.52 6.64 7.57
N ILE A 103 8.40 7.36 7.75
CA ILE A 103 8.18 8.67 7.12
C ILE A 103 9.32 9.63 7.45
N ILE A 104 9.72 9.70 8.73
CA ILE A 104 10.79 10.57 9.19
C ILE A 104 12.14 10.12 8.62
N ASN A 105 12.45 8.82 8.71
CA ASN A 105 13.71 8.26 8.22
C ASN A 105 13.90 8.47 6.71
N GLU A 106 12.82 8.33 5.93
CA GLU A 106 12.82 8.53 4.48
C GLU A 106 12.78 10.00 4.07
N GLY A 107 12.53 10.93 4.99
CA GLY A 107 12.26 12.33 4.65
C GLY A 107 10.99 12.49 3.80
N ALA A 108 10.00 11.63 4.02
CA ALA A 108 8.75 11.63 3.29
C ALA A 108 7.79 12.70 3.82
N THR A 109 7.01 13.31 2.92
CA THR A 109 5.98 14.28 3.27
C THR A 109 4.71 13.60 3.77
N LYS A 110 4.49 12.33 3.40
CA LYS A 110 3.33 11.54 3.77
C LYS A 110 3.65 10.04 3.82
N GLY A 111 2.91 9.31 4.65
CA GLY A 111 2.85 7.86 4.60
C GLY A 111 1.42 7.34 4.46
N ILE A 112 1.27 6.20 3.79
CA ILE A 112 0.01 5.51 3.58
C ILE A 112 0.17 4.09 4.11
N LEU A 113 -0.64 3.70 5.07
CA LEU A 113 -0.74 2.32 5.55
C LEU A 113 -2.00 1.71 4.94
N VAL A 114 -1.84 0.60 4.22
CA VAL A 114 -2.90 -0.15 3.57
C VAL A 114 -3.07 -1.48 4.26
N THR A 115 -4.31 -1.92 4.51
CA THR A 115 -4.57 -3.24 5.04
C THR A 115 -5.83 -3.86 4.47
N THR A 116 -5.86 -5.18 4.39
CA THR A 116 -7.08 -5.97 4.11
C THR A 116 -8.04 -5.98 5.29
N SER A 117 -7.61 -5.61 6.51
CA SER A 117 -8.46 -5.57 7.71
C SER A 117 -8.91 -4.14 8.04
N ASN A 118 -9.03 -3.83 9.34
CA ASN A 118 -9.33 -2.52 9.88
C ASN A 118 -8.29 -2.13 10.94
N TYR A 119 -8.29 -0.87 11.36
CA TYR A 119 -7.39 -0.33 12.37
C TYR A 119 -8.08 -0.23 13.73
N GLY A 120 -7.30 -0.38 14.80
CA GLY A 120 -7.78 -0.15 16.16
C GLY A 120 -8.03 1.34 16.43
N ASN A 121 -8.84 1.64 17.46
CA ASN A 121 -9.09 3.03 17.87
C ASN A 121 -7.80 3.82 18.16
N ASP A 122 -6.82 3.17 18.80
CA ASP A 122 -5.54 3.81 19.12
C ASP A 122 -4.67 4.07 17.89
N ALA A 123 -4.81 3.25 16.84
CA ALA A 123 -4.17 3.51 15.55
C ALA A 123 -4.74 4.78 14.90
N TYR A 124 -6.07 4.94 14.85
CA TYR A 124 -6.71 6.16 14.37
C TYR A 124 -6.35 7.40 15.21
N LYS A 125 -6.37 7.28 16.54
CA LYS A 125 -5.97 8.37 17.45
C LYS A 125 -4.52 8.79 17.22
N PHE A 126 -3.62 7.82 17.04
CA PHE A 126 -2.21 8.13 16.80
C PHE A 126 -2.00 8.81 15.44
N ALA A 127 -2.68 8.35 14.38
CA ALA A 127 -2.59 8.95 13.04
C ALA A 127 -3.14 10.38 12.97
N LYS A 128 -4.09 10.74 13.85
CA LYS A 128 -4.71 12.07 13.87
C LYS A 128 -3.65 13.19 14.01
N GLY A 129 -3.67 14.12 13.06
CA GLY A 129 -2.74 15.27 13.03
C GLY A 129 -1.31 14.92 12.57
N LYS A 130 -1.06 13.69 12.12
CA LYS A 130 0.22 13.27 11.52
C LYS A 130 0.07 13.13 10.01
N PRO A 131 1.17 13.18 9.24
CA PRO A 131 1.15 12.96 7.80
C PRO A 131 0.94 11.47 7.44
N ILE A 132 -0.07 10.83 8.04
CA ILE A 132 -0.39 9.42 7.88
C ILE A 132 -1.81 9.29 7.35
N THR A 133 -1.97 8.50 6.29
CA THR A 133 -3.28 8.05 5.81
C THR A 133 -3.43 6.56 6.10
N LEU A 134 -4.54 6.21 6.76
CA LEU A 134 -4.92 4.84 7.03
C LEU A 134 -5.96 4.42 5.99
N MET A 135 -5.62 3.41 5.20
CA MET A 135 -6.48 2.81 4.18
C MET A 135 -6.84 1.39 4.63
N ASN A 136 -8.10 1.19 5.00
CA ASN A 136 -8.60 -0.13 5.43
C ASN A 136 -9.13 -0.94 4.22
N GLY A 137 -9.61 -2.15 4.47
CA GLY A 137 -10.09 -3.03 3.40
C GLY A 137 -11.19 -2.40 2.55
N ALA A 138 -12.12 -1.64 3.15
CA ALA A 138 -13.16 -0.95 2.39
C ALA A 138 -12.60 0.17 1.51
N ASN A 139 -11.61 0.92 2.01
CA ASN A 139 -10.93 1.94 1.20
C ASN A 139 -10.14 1.33 0.04
N LEU A 140 -9.50 0.17 0.27
CA LEU A 140 -8.77 -0.55 -0.78
C LEU A 140 -9.71 -1.06 -1.87
N LEU A 141 -10.84 -1.68 -1.49
CA LEU A 141 -11.84 -2.14 -2.46
C LEU A 141 -12.40 -0.99 -3.29
N PHE A 142 -12.67 0.16 -2.66
CA PHE A 142 -13.10 1.36 -3.37
C PHE A 142 -12.05 1.87 -4.36
N LEU A 143 -10.76 1.84 -3.99
CA LEU A 143 -9.68 2.24 -4.88
C LEU A 143 -9.55 1.30 -6.09
N LEU A 144 -9.66 -0.01 -5.87
CA LEU A 144 -9.67 -1.01 -6.94
C LEU A 144 -10.85 -0.78 -7.90
N GLU A 145 -12.06 -0.60 -7.35
CA GLU A 145 -13.26 -0.38 -8.15
C GLU A 145 -13.17 0.91 -8.98
N LYS A 146 -12.56 1.97 -8.43
CA LYS A 146 -12.31 3.23 -9.14
C LYS A 146 -11.49 3.03 -10.41
N HIS A 147 -10.54 2.09 -10.42
CA HIS A 147 -9.71 1.75 -11.59
C HIS A 147 -10.24 0.55 -12.39
N GLY A 148 -11.45 0.07 -12.07
CA GLY A 148 -12.12 -0.99 -12.81
C GLY A 148 -11.78 -2.42 -12.37
N HIS A 149 -11.00 -2.57 -11.29
CA HIS A 149 -10.70 -3.87 -10.70
C HIS A 149 -11.75 -4.26 -9.66
N LYS A 150 -12.13 -5.53 -9.68
CA LYS A 150 -13.08 -6.08 -8.70
C LYS A 150 -12.38 -7.13 -7.86
N ALA A 151 -12.66 -7.11 -6.56
CA ALA A 151 -12.18 -8.11 -5.62
C ALA A 151 -13.11 -8.17 -4.41
N LYS A 152 -12.94 -9.18 -3.57
CA LYS A 152 -13.60 -9.26 -2.25
C LYS A 152 -12.57 -9.31 -1.13
N ILE A 153 -13.03 -9.02 0.08
CA ILE A 153 -12.28 -9.25 1.32
C ILE A 153 -13.18 -10.06 2.24
N ASP A 154 -12.82 -11.33 2.49
CA ASP A 154 -13.44 -12.16 3.51
C ASP A 154 -12.37 -12.59 4.52
N LEU A 155 -12.37 -11.92 5.68
CA LEU A 155 -11.41 -12.18 6.74
C LEU A 155 -11.63 -13.52 7.45
N LYS A 156 -12.85 -14.07 7.40
CA LYS A 156 -13.17 -15.35 8.04
C LYS A 156 -12.62 -16.49 7.19
N GLU A 157 -12.93 -16.47 5.90
CA GLU A 157 -12.38 -17.40 4.90
C GLU A 157 -10.84 -17.38 4.94
N ALA A 158 -10.22 -16.19 4.94
CA ALA A 158 -8.77 -16.06 5.01
C ALA A 158 -8.17 -16.63 6.32
N LYS A 159 -8.86 -16.52 7.46
CA LYS A 159 -8.40 -17.14 8.72
C LYS A 159 -8.47 -18.66 8.67
N GLU A 160 -9.54 -19.21 8.10
CA GLU A 160 -9.72 -20.65 7.94
C GLU A 160 -8.63 -21.25 7.06
N LEU A 161 -8.32 -20.63 5.92
CA LEU A 161 -7.23 -21.04 5.02
C LEU A 161 -5.85 -20.95 5.69
N ASN A 162 -5.58 -19.88 6.42
CA ASN A 162 -4.31 -19.71 7.14
C ASN A 162 -4.13 -20.78 8.24
N ASN A 163 -5.21 -21.24 8.87
CA ASN A 163 -5.13 -22.29 9.89
C ASN A 163 -4.90 -23.68 9.27
N GLN A 164 -5.49 -23.95 8.10
CA GLN A 164 -5.30 -25.22 7.38
C GLN A 164 -3.87 -25.39 6.86
N ASN A 165 -3.23 -24.32 6.40
CA ASN A 165 -1.84 -24.37 5.90
C ASN A 165 -0.78 -24.50 7.01
N ASN A 166 -1.15 -24.25 8.26
CA ASN A 166 -0.27 -24.33 9.44
C ASN A 166 -0.49 -25.59 10.29
N SER A 167 -1.37 -26.50 9.85
CA SER A 167 -1.67 -27.78 10.49
C SER A 167 -1.05 -28.93 9.72
#